data_AF-A0ABD5TPJ9-F1
#
_entry.id   AF-A0ABD5TPJ9-F1
#
_cell.length_a   1.000
_cell.length_b   1.000
_cell.length_c   1.000
_cell.angle_alpha   90.00
_cell.angle_beta   90.00
_cell.angle_gamma   90.00
#
_symmetry.space_group_name_H-M   'P 1'
#
loop_
_entity.id
_entity.type
_entity.pdbx_description
1 polymer ?
#
loop_
_entity_poly.entity_id
_entity_poly.type
_entity_poly.pdbx_seq_one_letter_code
_entity_poly.pdbx_strand_id
1 'polypeptide(L)'
;MSGRKSTSDEEGGLAPIVILVASLVFGGYVVFERPFDIGPTYVWVIVLLLSIAGLLYVAWGFDDVRKESGVHAAVNWLFSDLDEESRSQVSDSTTEKTPPASESLKNELRLDRAGGQCEYCVEEIDLLEVHHIKPRSEGGPNTRKNLIVLCPNCHRKADRGVYSRSELKHKVKQQEAVHEV
;
A
#
# COMPACT_ATOMS: atom_id res chain seq x y z
N MET A 1 34.06 -17.84 -12.85
CA MET A 1 33.96 -16.98 -14.05
C MET A 1 33.06 -17.69 -15.06
N SER A 2 32.23 -16.93 -15.79
CA SER A 2 31.13 -17.37 -16.67
C SER A 2 29.82 -17.70 -15.93
N GLY A 3 28.67 -17.10 -16.20
CA GLY A 3 28.32 -16.07 -17.18
C GLY A 3 26.93 -15.51 -16.83
N ARG A 4 26.81 -14.18 -16.85
CA ARG A 4 25.55 -13.44 -16.68
C ARG A 4 24.98 -13.26 -18.09
N LYS A 5 23.83 -13.87 -18.41
CA LYS A 5 23.06 -13.56 -19.61
C LYS A 5 21.98 -12.55 -19.24
N SER A 6 22.18 -11.32 -19.70
CA SER A 6 21.20 -10.24 -19.75
C SER A 6 20.90 -9.97 -21.22
N THR A 7 19.63 -10.04 -21.62
CA THR A 7 18.96 -9.31 -22.71
C THR A 7 17.52 -9.86 -22.72
N SER A 8 16.59 -9.22 -21.99
CA SER A 8 15.69 -8.18 -22.51
C SER A 8 14.71 -8.75 -23.54
N ASP A 9 13.56 -9.20 -23.04
CA ASP A 9 12.22 -8.75 -23.45
C ASP A 9 12.12 -8.16 -24.87
N GLU A 10 11.64 -8.97 -25.82
CA GLU A 10 10.94 -8.48 -27.02
C GLU A 10 9.59 -9.20 -27.10
N GLU A 11 8.69 -8.79 -26.22
CA GLU A 11 7.27 -9.06 -26.36
C GLU A 11 6.71 -8.27 -27.55
N GLY A 12 5.94 -8.95 -28.40
CA GLY A 12 5.28 -8.41 -29.60
C GLY A 12 4.14 -7.44 -29.32
N GLY A 13 4.39 -6.39 -28.54
CA GLY A 13 3.52 -5.23 -28.42
C GLY A 13 3.83 -4.21 -29.51
N LEU A 14 2.91 -4.01 -30.45
CA LEU A 14 2.93 -2.84 -31.34
C LEU A 14 3.14 -1.58 -30.49
N ALA A 15 4.31 -0.94 -30.62
CA ALA A 15 4.65 0.22 -29.83
C ALA A 15 3.53 1.28 -29.94
N PRO A 16 3.11 1.93 -28.84
CA PRO A 16 1.98 2.87 -28.82
C PRO A 16 2.12 4.02 -29.84
N ILE A 17 3.35 4.32 -30.25
CA ILE A 17 3.68 5.31 -31.29
C ILE A 17 3.15 4.86 -32.67
N VAL A 18 3.27 3.58 -33.02
CA VAL A 18 2.81 3.05 -34.31
C VAL A 18 1.29 3.13 -34.42
N ILE A 19 0.58 2.85 -33.32
CA ILE A 19 -0.88 2.98 -33.23
C ILE A 19 -1.29 4.44 -33.41
N LEU A 20 -0.63 5.38 -32.72
CA LEU A 20 -0.91 6.81 -32.87
C LEU A 20 -0.70 7.31 -34.30
N VAL A 21 0.40 6.93 -34.94
CA VAL A 21 0.70 7.31 -36.32
C VAL A 21 -0.33 6.72 -37.29
N ALA A 22 -0.69 5.44 -37.13
CA ALA A 22 -1.70 4.79 -37.96
C ALA A 22 -3.08 5.44 -37.79
N SER A 23 -3.48 5.80 -36.56
CA SER A 23 -4.73 6.49 -36.29
C SER A 23 -4.78 7.90 -36.91
N LEU A 24 -3.67 8.65 -36.87
CA LEU A 24 -3.60 9.98 -37.48
C LEU A 24 -3.68 9.92 -39.01
N VAL A 25 -2.98 8.97 -39.63
CA VAL A 25 -3.01 8.78 -41.10
C VAL A 25 -4.40 8.32 -41.55
N PHE A 26 -5.00 7.34 -40.86
CA PHE A 26 -6.32 6.83 -41.20
C PHE A 26 -7.43 7.88 -40.95
N GLY A 27 -7.36 8.59 -39.81
CA GLY A 27 -8.29 9.68 -39.50
C GLY A 27 -8.22 10.83 -40.50
N GLY A 28 -7.00 11.24 -40.88
CA GLY A 28 -6.79 12.27 -41.90
C GLY A 28 -7.30 11.84 -43.28
N TYR A 29 -7.08 10.59 -43.67
CA TYR A 29 -7.57 10.03 -44.93
C TYR A 29 -9.10 9.98 -45.01
N VAL A 30 -9.76 9.53 -43.94
CA VAL A 30 -11.24 9.49 -43.85
C VAL A 30 -11.86 10.89 -43.94
N VAL A 31 -11.21 11.90 -43.33
CA VAL A 31 -11.67 13.30 -43.41
C VAL A 31 -11.51 13.89 -44.81
N PHE A 32 -10.50 13.46 -45.57
CA PHE A 32 -10.19 14.01 -46.88
C PHE A 32 -11.04 13.41 -48.03
N GLU A 33 -11.40 12.13 -47.96
CA GLU A 33 -12.13 11.45 -49.06
C GLU A 33 -13.66 11.48 -48.97
N ARG A 34 -14.23 11.87 -47.83
CA ARG A 34 -15.69 12.03 -47.68
C ARG A 34 -16.00 13.50 -47.43
N PRO A 35 -16.52 14.28 -48.42
CA PRO A 35 -17.21 15.51 -48.06
C PRO A 35 -18.37 15.08 -47.16
N PHE A 36 -18.32 15.47 -45.89
CA PHE A 36 -19.31 15.12 -44.88
C PHE A 36 -20.68 15.72 -45.28
N ASP A 37 -21.43 15.04 -46.15
CA ASP A 37 -22.84 15.33 -46.45
C ASP A 37 -23.74 14.79 -45.33
N ILE A 38 -23.22 14.90 -44.11
CA ILE A 38 -23.85 14.42 -42.91
C ILE A 38 -24.75 15.55 -42.44
N GLY A 39 -26.07 15.35 -42.58
CA GLY A 39 -27.07 16.36 -42.24
C GLY A 39 -26.80 16.98 -40.86
N PRO A 40 -27.09 18.28 -40.68
CA PRO A 40 -26.65 19.06 -39.52
C PRO A 40 -27.07 18.43 -38.18
N THR A 41 -28.16 17.67 -38.16
CA THR A 41 -28.64 16.94 -36.99
C THR A 41 -27.66 15.88 -36.48
N TYR A 42 -26.97 15.16 -37.37
CA TYR A 42 -26.08 14.07 -36.98
C TYR A 42 -24.72 14.59 -36.48
N VAL A 43 -24.27 15.75 -36.99
CA VAL A 43 -23.08 16.44 -36.46
C VAL A 43 -23.28 16.77 -34.98
N TRP A 44 -24.44 17.33 -34.62
CA TRP A 44 -24.76 17.62 -33.22
C TRP A 44 -24.88 16.36 -32.35
N VAL A 45 -25.41 15.26 -32.89
CA VAL A 45 -25.48 13.98 -32.17
C VAL A 45 -24.08 13.42 -31.88
N ILE A 46 -23.16 13.45 -32.86
CA ILE A 46 -21.77 13.01 -32.63
C ILE A 46 -21.09 13.87 -31.57
N VAL A 47 -21.22 15.20 -31.65
CA VAL A 47 -20.63 16.13 -30.67
C VAL A 47 -21.14 15.85 -29.26
N LEU A 48 -22.44 15.58 -29.12
CA LEU A 48 -23.09 15.27 -27.85
C LEU A 48 -22.58 13.93 -27.30
N LEU A 49 -22.49 12.89 -28.15
CA LEU A 49 -21.97 11.57 -27.76
C LEU A 49 -20.49 11.62 -27.35
N LEU A 50 -19.65 12.35 -28.09
CA LEU A 50 -18.24 12.53 -27.72
C LEU A 50 -18.08 13.34 -26.43
N SER A 51 -18.94 14.33 -26.19
CA SER A 51 -18.94 15.11 -24.94
C SER A 51 -19.34 14.25 -23.74
N ILE A 52 -20.38 13.43 -23.88
CA ILE A 52 -20.81 12.48 -22.82
C ILE A 52 -19.71 11.44 -22.57
N ALA A 53 -19.14 10.86 -23.62
CA ALA A 53 -18.07 9.87 -23.49
C ALA A 53 -16.82 10.47 -22.82
N GLY A 54 -16.45 11.71 -23.16
CA GLY A 54 -15.37 12.44 -22.51
C GLY A 54 -15.63 12.70 -21.04
N LEU A 55 -16.86 13.12 -20.67
CA LEU A 55 -17.25 13.31 -19.28
C LEU A 55 -17.22 12.00 -18.48
N LEU A 56 -17.67 10.89 -19.08
CA LEU A 56 -17.60 9.57 -18.45
C LEU A 56 -16.16 9.11 -18.26
N TYR A 57 -15.28 9.32 -19.25
CA TYR A 57 -13.85 9.00 -19.13
C TYR A 57 -13.17 9.82 -18.02
N VAL A 58 -13.45 11.13 -17.96
CA VAL A 58 -12.95 12.00 -16.89
C VAL A 58 -13.51 11.56 -15.54
N ALA A 59 -14.80 11.24 -15.43
CA ALA A 59 -15.39 10.76 -14.18
C ALA A 59 -14.77 9.43 -13.72
N TRP A 60 -14.55 8.48 -14.65
CA TRP A 60 -13.96 7.18 -14.35
C TRP A 60 -12.48 7.29 -13.98
N GLY A 61 -11.71 8.10 -14.71
CA GLY A 61 -10.31 8.40 -14.38
C GLY A 61 -10.16 9.22 -13.10
N PHE A 62 -11.09 10.12 -12.81
CA PHE A 62 -11.08 10.91 -11.58
C PHE A 62 -11.44 10.07 -10.36
N ASP A 63 -12.34 9.10 -10.48
CA ASP A 63 -12.61 8.13 -9.41
C ASP A 63 -11.44 7.18 -9.14
N ASP A 64 -10.65 6.85 -10.16
CA ASP A 64 -9.40 6.08 -10.01
C ASP A 64 -8.32 6.89 -9.27
N VAL A 65 -8.16 8.17 -9.64
CA VAL A 65 -7.23 9.12 -8.97
C VAL A 65 -7.65 9.41 -7.52
N ARG A 66 -8.95 9.46 -7.22
CA ARG A 66 -9.45 9.72 -5.85
C ARG A 66 -9.21 8.53 -4.90
N LYS A 67 -8.84 7.34 -5.41
CA LYS A 67 -8.54 6.14 -4.62
C LYS A 67 -7.07 5.96 -4.30
N GLU A 68 -6.18 6.80 -4.83
CA GLU A 68 -4.78 6.79 -4.41
C GLU A 68 -4.65 7.40 -3.01
N SER A 69 -4.39 6.54 -2.04
CA SER A 69 -4.07 6.84 -0.64
C SER A 69 -2.94 7.87 -0.44
N GLY A 70 -2.22 8.23 -1.50
CA GLY A 70 -1.12 9.20 -1.50
C GLY A 70 -1.55 10.67 -1.47
N VAL A 71 -2.71 11.04 -2.06
CA VAL A 71 -3.14 12.45 -2.09
C VAL A 71 -3.43 12.96 -0.67
N HIS A 72 -4.06 12.13 0.16
CA HIS A 72 -4.28 12.45 1.57
C HIS A 72 -2.96 12.57 2.34
N ALA A 73 -1.94 11.76 2.03
CA ALA A 73 -0.63 11.85 2.65
C ALA A 73 0.11 13.14 2.24
N ALA A 74 0.03 13.54 0.97
CA ALA A 74 0.64 14.77 0.46
C ALA A 74 -0.06 16.03 0.99
N VAL A 75 -1.39 16.02 1.05
CA VAL A 75 -2.19 17.08 1.68
C VAL A 75 -1.80 17.23 3.15
N ASN A 76 -1.68 16.11 3.88
CA ASN A 76 -1.32 16.14 5.29
C ASN A 76 0.11 16.65 5.54
N TRP A 77 1.05 16.36 4.64
CA TRP A 77 2.41 16.93 4.68
C TRP A 77 2.42 18.43 4.34
N LEU A 78 1.62 18.87 3.37
CA LEU A 78 1.56 20.28 2.97
C LEU A 78 1.04 21.18 4.10
N PHE A 79 0.12 20.67 4.92
CA PHE A 79 -0.44 21.41 6.06
C PHE A 79 0.32 21.20 7.37
N SER A 80 1.32 20.31 7.44
CA SER A 80 2.09 20.08 8.68
C SER A 80 3.03 21.22 9.04
N ASP A 81 3.42 22.06 8.08
CA ASP A 81 4.32 23.20 8.33
C ASP A 81 3.60 24.44 8.87
N LEU A 82 2.25 24.45 8.87
CA LEU A 82 1.47 25.55 9.46
C LEU A 82 1.18 25.35 10.97
N ASP A 83 1.48 24.17 11.52
CA ASP A 83 1.24 23.84 12.93
C ASP A 83 2.41 24.24 13.86
N GLU A 84 3.57 24.62 13.32
CA GLU A 84 4.77 24.88 14.12
C GLU A 84 4.71 26.20 14.92
N GLU A 85 3.79 27.11 14.57
CA GLU A 85 3.65 28.40 15.26
C GLU A 85 2.66 28.38 16.45
N SER A 86 1.96 27.27 16.73
CA SER A 86 0.94 27.22 17.80
C SER A 86 1.23 26.23 18.95
N ARG A 87 2.45 25.68 19.06
CA ARG A 87 2.77 24.64 20.06
C ARG A 87 2.97 25.11 21.51
N SER A 88 2.35 26.20 21.92
CA SER A 88 2.18 26.48 23.35
C SER A 88 0.70 26.67 23.65
N GLN A 89 0.16 25.65 24.34
CA GLN A 89 -1.14 25.59 25.01
C GLN A 89 -2.28 24.89 24.23
N VAL A 90 -2.61 23.67 24.72
CA VAL A 90 -3.95 23.03 24.70
C VAL A 90 -4.33 22.45 23.31
N SER A 91 -4.95 21.29 23.11
CA SER A 91 -5.72 20.31 23.89
C SER A 91 -5.79 19.02 23.08
N ASP A 92 -5.71 17.89 23.78
CA ASP A 92 -6.63 16.75 23.65
C ASP A 92 -7.41 16.62 22.32
N SER A 93 -6.78 15.99 21.31
CA SER A 93 -7.52 15.28 20.27
C SER A 93 -7.18 13.80 20.39
N THR A 94 -8.15 13.05 20.90
CA THR A 94 -8.13 11.60 21.08
C THR A 94 -8.04 10.92 19.71
N THR A 95 -6.83 10.79 19.16
CA THR A 95 -6.51 9.60 18.37
C THR A 95 -6.46 8.45 19.37
N GLU A 96 -7.48 7.61 19.35
CA GLU A 96 -7.63 6.44 20.24
C GLU A 96 -6.48 5.44 19.98
N LYS A 97 -5.29 5.71 20.52
CA LYS A 97 -4.13 4.82 20.42
C LYS A 97 -4.52 3.53 21.15
N THR A 98 -4.36 2.38 20.49
CA THR A 98 -4.68 1.07 21.10
C THR A 98 -3.99 0.97 22.46
N PRO A 99 -4.68 0.55 23.55
CA PRO A 99 -4.06 0.40 24.87
C PRO A 99 -2.91 -0.62 24.81
N PRO A 100 -1.94 -0.56 25.75
CA PRO A 100 -0.90 -1.58 25.81
C PRO A 100 -1.54 -2.97 25.96
N ALA A 101 -0.90 -4.00 25.41
CA ALA A 101 -1.34 -5.38 25.62
C ALA A 101 -1.39 -5.67 27.14
N SER A 102 -2.41 -6.39 27.59
CA SER A 102 -2.56 -6.75 29.00
C SER A 102 -1.37 -7.60 29.45
N GLU A 103 -0.97 -7.45 30.72
CA GLU A 103 0.16 -8.24 31.27
C GLU A 103 -0.11 -9.75 31.20
N SER A 104 -1.36 -10.17 31.40
CA SER A 104 -1.76 -11.57 31.21
C SER A 104 -1.49 -12.07 29.79
N LEU A 105 -1.81 -11.28 28.76
CA LEU A 105 -1.56 -11.66 27.37
C LEU A 105 -0.05 -11.70 27.07
N LYS A 106 0.73 -10.78 27.63
CA LYS A 106 2.19 -10.80 27.46
C LYS A 106 2.82 -12.03 28.08
N ASN A 107 2.42 -12.38 29.30
CA ASN A 107 2.91 -13.55 30.01
C ASN A 107 2.54 -14.84 29.28
N GLU A 108 1.29 -14.95 28.82
CA GLU A 108 0.83 -16.07 28.00
C GLU A 108 1.70 -16.23 26.73
N LEU A 109 1.93 -15.14 26.00
CA LEU A 109 2.75 -15.20 24.78
C LEU A 109 4.20 -15.60 25.08
N ARG A 110 4.80 -15.09 26.15
CA ARG A 110 6.19 -15.38 26.51
C ARG A 110 6.39 -16.82 27.00
N LEU A 111 5.47 -17.31 27.82
CA LEU A 111 5.60 -18.61 28.50
C LEU A 111 4.98 -19.72 27.68
N ASP A 112 3.73 -19.55 27.24
CA ASP A 112 2.96 -20.63 26.65
C ASP A 112 3.23 -20.75 25.16
N ARG A 113 3.25 -19.63 24.43
CA ARG A 113 3.52 -19.67 22.98
C ARG A 113 5.00 -19.78 22.66
N ALA A 114 5.79 -18.85 23.19
CA ALA A 114 7.19 -18.71 22.81
C ALA A 114 8.11 -19.65 23.60
N GLY A 115 7.64 -20.23 24.71
CA GLY A 115 8.41 -21.19 25.50
C GLY A 115 9.73 -20.63 26.04
N GLY A 116 9.83 -19.31 26.25
CA GLY A 116 11.10 -18.68 26.64
C GLY A 116 12.11 -18.50 25.50
N GLN A 117 11.69 -18.65 24.23
CA GLN A 117 12.53 -18.45 23.05
C GLN A 117 12.08 -17.23 22.22
N CYS A 118 13.01 -16.62 21.49
CA CYS A 118 12.68 -15.60 20.51
C CYS A 118 11.99 -16.24 19.28
N GLU A 119 10.80 -15.79 18.90
CA GLU A 119 10.04 -16.37 17.77
C GLU A 119 10.69 -16.09 16.41
N TYR A 120 11.67 -15.17 16.35
CA TYR A 120 12.39 -14.84 15.13
C TYR A 120 13.70 -15.61 14.97
N CYS A 121 14.62 -15.48 15.93
CA CYS A 121 15.96 -16.10 15.89
C CYS A 121 16.07 -17.44 16.62
N VAL A 122 15.04 -17.86 17.36
CA VAL A 122 14.97 -19.14 18.09
C VAL A 122 16.03 -19.27 19.20
N GLU A 123 16.59 -18.14 19.64
CA GLU A 123 17.51 -18.12 20.79
C GLU A 123 16.73 -18.10 22.12
N GLU A 124 17.16 -18.93 23.07
CA GLU A 124 16.69 -18.93 24.46
C GLU A 124 17.29 -17.77 25.23
N ILE A 125 16.44 -16.84 25.66
CA ILE A 125 16.85 -15.60 26.36
C ILE A 125 15.79 -15.26 27.40
N ASP A 126 16.21 -14.92 28.63
CA ASP A 126 15.28 -14.60 29.72
C ASP A 126 14.49 -13.29 29.50
N LEU A 127 15.11 -12.34 28.80
CA LEU A 127 14.60 -10.99 28.54
C LEU A 127 13.87 -10.89 27.20
N LEU A 128 12.73 -11.58 27.09
CA LEU A 128 11.86 -11.47 25.91
C LEU A 128 10.85 -10.33 26.02
N GLU A 129 10.59 -9.67 24.90
CA GLU A 129 9.68 -8.54 24.80
C GLU A 129 8.62 -8.79 23.73
N VAL A 130 7.39 -8.33 24.00
CA VAL A 130 6.28 -8.48 23.05
C VAL A 130 6.22 -7.26 22.15
N HIS A 131 6.41 -7.48 20.86
CA HIS A 131 6.38 -6.47 19.81
C HIS A 131 5.07 -6.49 19.04
N HIS A 132 4.50 -5.31 18.73
CA HIS A 132 3.35 -5.16 17.86
C HIS A 132 3.78 -5.10 16.38
N ILE A 133 3.47 -6.13 15.59
CA ILE A 133 3.81 -6.20 14.16
C ILE A 133 3.19 -5.02 13.37
N LYS A 134 1.91 -4.74 13.61
CA LYS A 134 1.29 -3.46 13.26
C LYS A 134 1.37 -2.57 14.51
N PRO A 135 2.08 -1.44 14.48
CA PRO A 135 2.26 -0.58 15.64
C PRO A 135 0.93 -0.06 16.21
N ARG A 136 0.92 0.21 17.52
CA ARG A 136 -0.23 0.81 18.23
C ARG A 136 -0.61 2.19 17.68
N SER A 137 0.38 2.96 17.21
CA SER A 137 0.18 4.27 16.57
C SER A 137 -0.64 4.18 15.28
N GLU A 138 -0.64 3.02 14.62
CA GLU A 138 -1.42 2.76 13.40
C GLU A 138 -2.73 1.99 13.68
N GLY A 139 -3.14 1.89 14.95
CA GLY A 139 -4.30 1.09 15.36
C GLY A 139 -4.05 -0.41 15.22
N GLY A 140 -2.85 -0.88 15.55
CA GLY A 140 -2.52 -2.30 15.64
C GLY A 140 -3.23 -2.98 16.82
N PRO A 141 -4.04 -4.03 16.58
CA PRO A 141 -4.82 -4.65 17.66
C PRO A 141 -3.94 -5.47 18.61
N ASN A 142 -4.38 -5.63 19.86
CA ASN A 142 -3.78 -6.55 20.84
C ASN A 142 -4.23 -8.00 20.60
N THR A 143 -4.05 -8.49 19.37
CA THR A 143 -4.37 -9.87 19.01
C THR A 143 -3.10 -10.70 18.94
N ARG A 144 -3.23 -11.98 19.28
CA ARG A 144 -2.18 -13.00 19.15
C ARG A 144 -1.45 -12.98 17.81
N LYS A 145 -2.15 -12.72 16.70
CA LYS A 145 -1.57 -12.68 15.34
C LYS A 145 -0.78 -11.41 15.04
N ASN A 146 -0.99 -10.36 15.82
CA ASN A 146 -0.31 -9.06 15.67
C ASN A 146 0.80 -8.85 16.71
N LEU A 147 0.97 -9.80 17.64
CA LEU A 147 1.99 -9.76 18.67
C LEU A 147 3.01 -10.86 18.39
N ILE A 148 4.29 -10.50 18.50
CA ILE A 148 5.42 -11.43 18.34
C ILE A 148 6.37 -11.26 19.52
N VAL A 149 6.89 -12.36 20.04
CA VAL A 149 7.84 -12.39 21.16
C VAL A 149 9.26 -12.37 20.60
N LEU A 150 10.02 -11.33 20.94
CA LEU A 150 11.36 -11.09 20.39
C LEU A 150 12.38 -10.86 21.50
N CYS A 151 13.63 -11.21 21.25
CA CYS A 151 14.76 -10.76 22.06
C CYS A 151 15.07 -9.27 21.80
N PRO A 152 15.81 -8.57 22.68
CA PRO A 152 16.04 -7.13 22.56
C PRO A 152 16.76 -6.74 21.25
N ASN A 153 17.61 -7.63 20.74
CA ASN A 153 18.29 -7.44 19.45
C ASN A 153 17.32 -7.49 18.27
N CYS A 154 16.43 -8.48 18.25
CA CYS A 154 15.42 -8.60 17.20
C CYS A 154 14.33 -7.54 17.33
N HIS A 155 13.95 -7.16 18.54
CA HIS A 155 13.00 -6.08 18.80
C HIS A 155 13.50 -4.77 18.18
N ARG A 156 14.75 -4.38 18.48
CA ARG A 156 15.37 -3.18 17.88
C ARG A 156 15.44 -3.22 16.36
N LYS A 157 15.64 -4.39 15.76
CA LYS A 157 15.64 -4.56 14.30
C LYS A 157 14.24 -4.41 13.73
N ALA A 158 13.22 -4.96 14.40
CA ALA A 158 11.82 -4.80 14.04
C ALA A 158 11.38 -3.32 14.12
N ASP A 159 11.73 -2.61 15.20
CA ASP A 159 11.42 -1.18 15.37
C ASP A 159 12.03 -0.31 14.26
N ARG A 160 13.22 -0.69 13.77
CA ARG A 160 13.91 -0.01 12.66
C ARG A 160 13.40 -0.41 11.28
N GLY A 161 12.43 -1.31 11.19
CA GLY A 161 11.88 -1.82 9.93
C GLY A 161 12.84 -2.73 9.15
N VAL A 162 13.85 -3.31 9.81
CA VAL A 162 14.77 -4.29 9.17
C VAL A 162 14.00 -5.55 8.77
N TYR A 163 13.01 -5.93 9.58
CA TYR A 163 12.12 -7.06 9.30
C TYR A 163 10.81 -6.54 8.75
N SER A 164 10.35 -7.15 7.66
CA SER A 164 9.06 -6.78 7.08
C SER A 164 7.91 -7.31 7.93
N ARG A 165 6.76 -6.62 7.93
CA ARG A 165 5.57 -7.07 8.68
C ARG A 165 5.06 -8.44 8.23
N SER A 166 5.17 -8.73 6.93
CA SER A 166 4.82 -10.04 6.36
C SER A 166 5.72 -11.14 6.88
N GLU A 167 7.02 -10.89 6.97
CA GLU A 167 8.01 -11.82 7.52
C GLU A 167 7.75 -12.14 9.00
N LEU A 168 7.50 -11.11 9.83
CA LEU A 168 7.15 -11.32 11.24
C LEU A 168 5.84 -12.13 11.39
N LYS A 169 4.82 -11.83 10.59
CA LYS A 169 3.56 -12.59 10.59
C LYS A 169 3.76 -14.05 10.19
N HIS A 170 4.64 -14.31 9.23
CA HIS A 170 4.95 -15.67 8.80
C HIS A 170 5.57 -16.48 9.95
N LYS A 171 6.49 -15.87 10.70
CA LYS A 171 7.10 -16.49 11.89
C LYS A 171 6.07 -16.82 12.96
N VAL A 172 5.16 -15.90 13.30
CA VAL A 172 4.08 -16.16 14.28
C VAL A 172 3.19 -17.32 13.83
N LYS A 173 2.81 -17.38 12.55
CA LYS A 173 1.98 -18.47 12.02
C LYS A 173 2.69 -19.83 12.11
N GLN A 174 4.01 -19.88 11.89
CA GLN A 174 4.78 -21.10 12.02
C GLN A 174 4.78 -21.62 13.47
N GLN A 175 4.88 -20.72 14.46
CA GLN A 175 4.86 -21.11 15.87
C GLN A 175 3.48 -21.60 16.32
N GLU A 176 2.40 -20.95 15.87
CA GLU A 176 1.03 -21.42 16.16
C GLU A 176 0.80 -22.85 15.64
N ALA A 177 1.37 -23.22 14.48
CA ALA A 177 1.22 -24.55 13.91
C ALA A 177 1.99 -25.65 14.67
N VAL A 178 3.07 -25.28 15.39
CA VAL A 178 3.85 -26.24 16.18
C VAL A 178 3.12 -26.60 17.48
N HIS A 179 2.34 -25.68 18.03
CA HIS A 179 1.66 -25.84 19.31
C HIS A 179 0.27 -26.52 19.22
N GLU A 180 -0.20 -26.81 18.00
CA GLU A 180 -1.45 -27.55 17.71
C GLU A 180 -1.25 -29.06 17.53
N VAL A 181 -0.04 -29.58 17.72
CA VAL A 181 0.33 -31.01 17.66
C VAL A 181 0.53 -31.57 19.06
#